data_AF-A0A7W3PPY9-F1
#
_entry.id   AF-A0A7W3PPY9-F1
#
_cell.length_a   1.000
_cell.length_b   1.000
_cell.length_c   1.000
_cell.angle_alpha   90.00
_cell.angle_beta   90.00
_cell.angle_gamma   90.00
#
_symmetry.space_group_name_H-M   'P 1'
#
loop_
_entity.id
_entity.type
_entity.pdbx_description
1 polymer ?
#
loop_
_entity_poly.entity_id
_entity_poly.type
_entity_poly.pdbx_seq_one_letter_code
_entity_poly.pdbx_strand_id
1 'polypeptide(L)'
;MSNLTQEHPEFFKAPSERDVPAEPATVATIDDILDEVTPAAPILGQIGVRPASNRRAGALIALFGGLLFALLYAAAAFGIIALRQPTEFVYSSTLSFLATPIFWLTSALFTGLFALLAILVNRGPWISFVAGSFVLGVLTYAAALGAGLISIHAWALTFVEARTTLWDNIAFSPLVLIAPILGREIPLWLGVWISRRGKRLREGATLTATATATATATATAGASAVLPPALLQ
;
A
#
# COMPACT_ATOMS: atom_id res chain seq x y z
N MET A 1 24.26 66.72 21.36
CA MET A 1 24.55 65.94 22.58
C MET A 1 23.69 64.70 22.56
N SER A 2 24.27 63.56 22.98
CA SER A 2 23.63 62.31 23.41
C SER A 2 23.60 61.12 22.46
N ASN A 3 24.62 60.27 22.64
CA ASN A 3 24.66 58.81 22.66
C ASN A 3 24.42 57.96 21.39
N LEU A 4 25.56 57.51 20.84
CA LEU A 4 25.79 56.20 20.24
C LEU A 4 26.03 55.15 21.35
N THR A 5 25.80 53.87 20.99
CA THR A 5 26.50 52.65 21.45
C THR A 5 25.61 51.60 22.13
N GLN A 6 25.27 50.61 21.30
CA GLN A 6 25.22 49.16 21.56
C GLN A 6 24.98 48.65 22.99
N GLU A 7 23.81 48.05 23.18
CA GLU A 7 23.55 47.09 24.26
C GLU A 7 23.54 45.67 23.67
N HIS A 8 24.60 44.90 23.98
CA HIS A 8 24.74 43.46 23.74
C HIS A 8 24.70 42.75 25.10
N PRO A 9 23.60 42.09 25.48
CA PRO A 9 23.58 41.28 26.70
C PRO A 9 23.71 39.78 26.40
N GLU A 10 24.91 39.26 26.65
CA GLU A 10 25.18 38.11 27.53
C GLU A 10 24.27 36.86 27.40
N PHE A 11 24.51 36.01 26.40
CA PHE A 11 24.06 34.60 26.43
C PHE A 11 25.17 33.57 26.17
N PHE A 12 26.41 34.01 25.97
CA PHE A 12 27.54 33.12 25.71
C PHE A 12 28.42 32.96 26.96
N LYS A 13 27.97 32.10 27.87
CA LYS A 13 28.83 31.53 28.91
C LYS A 13 29.56 30.34 28.30
N ALA A 14 30.80 30.54 27.85
CA ALA A 14 31.67 29.47 27.42
C ALA A 14 32.03 28.56 28.61
N PRO A 15 31.80 27.23 28.55
CA PRO A 15 32.42 26.31 29.49
C PRO A 15 33.94 26.32 29.30
N SER A 16 34.64 26.49 30.41
CA SER A 16 36.10 26.53 30.52
C SER A 16 36.79 25.39 29.78
N GLU A 17 37.74 25.79 28.95
CA GLU A 17 38.81 25.00 28.33
C GLU A 17 39.47 24.11 29.40
N ARG A 18 39.23 22.81 29.30
CA ARG A 18 40.00 21.78 30.00
C ARG A 18 40.96 21.18 28.99
N ASP A 19 42.24 21.25 29.32
CA ASP A 19 43.37 20.67 28.61
C ASP A 19 43.05 19.29 28.02
N VAL A 20 43.15 19.19 26.69
CA VAL A 20 43.18 17.90 25.97
C VAL A 20 44.63 17.66 25.56
N PRO A 21 45.36 16.73 26.19
CA PRO A 21 46.62 16.26 25.66
C PRO A 21 46.39 15.62 24.28
N ALA A 22 47.16 16.05 23.29
CA ALA A 22 47.18 15.45 21.96
C ALA A 22 47.79 14.03 22.04
N GLU A 23 46.94 13.01 22.00
CA GLU A 23 47.33 11.60 21.85
C GLU A 23 46.53 10.98 20.69
N PRO A 24 47.16 10.19 19.80
CA PRO A 24 46.67 9.99 18.44
C PRO A 24 45.39 9.15 18.37
N ALA A 25 44.54 9.51 17.40
CA ALA A 25 43.32 8.81 17.04
C ALA A 25 43.60 7.33 16.75
N THR A 26 43.37 6.49 17.76
CA THR A 26 43.24 5.04 17.58
C THR A 26 41.78 4.81 17.20
N VAL A 27 41.55 4.47 15.94
CA VAL A 27 40.23 4.10 15.43
C VAL A 27 39.82 2.81 16.15
N ALA A 28 38.92 2.93 17.13
CA ALA A 28 38.25 1.77 17.72
C ALA A 28 37.37 1.13 16.64
N THR A 29 37.62 -0.15 16.37
CA THR A 29 36.81 -0.99 15.49
C THR A 29 35.37 -1.06 15.99
N ILE A 30 34.41 -1.08 15.07
CA ILE A 30 32.94 -1.06 15.29
C ILE A 30 32.44 -2.14 16.29
N ASP A 31 33.22 -3.19 16.54
CA ASP A 31 32.87 -4.27 17.47
C ASP A 31 32.97 -3.87 18.95
N ASP A 32 33.78 -2.88 19.34
CA ASP A 32 34.02 -2.52 20.75
C ASP A 32 32.89 -1.65 21.35
N ILE A 33 31.94 -1.20 20.53
CA ILE A 33 30.74 -0.46 20.97
C ILE A 33 29.60 -1.42 21.36
N LEU A 34 29.74 -2.72 21.10
CA LEU A 34 28.66 -3.70 21.31
C LEU A 34 28.54 -4.22 22.76
N ASP A 35 29.46 -3.94 23.68
CA ASP A 35 29.55 -4.70 24.95
C ASP A 35 29.43 -3.92 26.27
N GLU A 36 29.14 -2.61 26.29
CA GLU A 36 28.88 -1.91 27.58
C GLU A 36 27.44 -1.39 27.70
N VAL A 37 26.55 -2.27 28.18
CA VAL A 37 25.19 -1.90 28.63
C VAL A 37 25.15 -1.93 30.16
N THR A 38 25.37 -0.76 30.78
CA THR A 38 25.01 -0.52 32.19
C THR A 38 23.52 -0.12 32.28
N PRO A 39 22.72 -0.62 33.25
CA PRO A 39 21.30 -0.30 33.31
C PRO A 39 21.05 0.96 34.15
N ALA A 40 20.82 2.10 33.51
CA ALA A 40 20.27 3.28 34.19
C ALA A 40 19.41 4.17 33.28
N ALA A 41 18.09 4.10 33.53
CA ALA A 41 17.01 5.06 33.30
C ALA A 41 16.51 5.38 31.86
N PRO A 42 15.16 5.51 31.69
CA PRO A 42 14.48 5.57 30.38
C PRO A 42 14.37 7.02 29.89
N ILE A 43 14.37 7.26 28.57
CA ILE A 43 13.61 8.34 27.85
C ILE A 43 13.99 8.46 26.35
N LEU A 44 15.06 7.85 25.81
CA LEU A 44 15.50 8.11 24.41
C LEU A 44 15.40 6.95 23.39
N GLY A 45 14.67 5.87 23.66
CA GLY A 45 14.80 4.62 22.89
C GLY A 45 13.54 4.10 22.20
N GLN A 46 12.99 4.79 21.20
CA GLN A 46 12.18 4.13 20.17
C GLN A 46 12.52 4.67 18.78
N ILE A 47 13.78 4.49 18.36
CA ILE A 47 14.06 4.41 16.92
C ILE A 47 13.58 3.03 16.47
N GLY A 48 12.27 2.89 16.34
CA GLY A 48 11.66 1.66 15.83
C GLY A 48 12.22 1.40 14.44
N VAL A 49 13.02 0.36 14.27
CA VAL A 49 13.50 -0.13 12.97
C VAL A 49 12.26 -0.33 12.11
N ARG A 50 12.01 0.62 11.20
CA ARG A 50 10.84 0.58 10.32
C ARG A 50 11.04 -0.65 9.44
N PRO A 51 10.19 -1.69 9.53
CA PRO A 51 10.42 -2.90 8.77
C PRO A 51 10.42 -2.55 7.28
N ALA A 52 11.43 -3.06 6.57
CA ALA A 52 11.64 -2.79 5.16
C ALA A 52 10.34 -3.01 4.37
N SER A 53 9.96 -2.00 3.59
CA SER A 53 8.72 -2.00 2.83
C SER A 53 8.79 -3.05 1.72
N ASN A 54 8.15 -4.21 1.89
CA ASN A 54 7.95 -5.21 0.84
C ASN A 54 6.96 -4.73 -0.23
N ARG A 55 7.32 -3.66 -0.97
CA ARG A 55 6.49 -3.08 -2.05
C ARG A 55 6.15 -4.11 -3.14
N ARG A 56 7.00 -5.12 -3.29
CA ARG A 56 6.82 -6.25 -4.22
C ARG A 56 5.58 -7.09 -3.88
N ALA A 57 5.20 -7.20 -2.60
CA ALA A 57 4.03 -7.97 -2.20
C ALA A 57 2.72 -7.33 -2.70
N GLY A 58 2.60 -6.00 -2.61
CA GLY A 58 1.45 -5.27 -3.16
C GLY A 58 1.34 -5.41 -4.68
N ALA A 59 2.48 -5.35 -5.38
CA ALA A 59 2.51 -5.55 -6.84
C ALA A 59 2.07 -6.96 -7.26
N LEU A 60 2.49 -8.02 -6.55
CA LEU A 60 2.05 -9.39 -6.86
C LEU A 60 0.54 -9.59 -6.69
N ILE A 61 -0.03 -9.02 -5.62
CA ILE A 61 -1.49 -9.05 -5.40
C ILE A 61 -2.21 -8.30 -6.52
N ALA A 62 -1.65 -7.17 -6.97
CA ALA A 62 -2.22 -6.43 -8.06
C ALA A 62 -2.17 -7.16 -9.41
N LEU A 63 -1.08 -7.87 -9.69
CA LEU A 63 -0.98 -8.73 -10.86
C LEU A 63 -2.03 -9.84 -10.83
N PHE A 64 -2.25 -10.46 -9.66
CA PHE A 64 -3.32 -11.44 -9.49
C PHE A 64 -4.71 -10.83 -9.70
N GLY A 65 -4.96 -9.63 -9.15
CA GLY A 65 -6.21 -8.91 -9.39
C GLY A 65 -6.41 -8.53 -10.86
N GLY A 66 -5.35 -8.13 -11.55
CA GLY A 66 -5.33 -7.86 -12.99
C GLY A 66 -5.65 -9.10 -13.84
N LEU A 67 -5.05 -10.23 -13.49
CA LEU A 67 -5.35 -11.52 -14.12
C LEU A 67 -6.83 -11.91 -13.90
N LEU A 68 -7.33 -11.75 -12.67
CA LEU A 68 -8.73 -12.01 -12.36
C LEU A 68 -9.67 -11.11 -13.17
N PHE A 69 -9.34 -9.82 -13.28
CA PHE A 69 -10.09 -8.88 -14.13
C PHE A 69 -10.11 -9.33 -15.59
N ALA A 70 -8.96 -9.68 -16.16
CA ALA A 70 -8.87 -10.13 -17.55
C ALA A 70 -9.73 -11.38 -17.80
N LEU A 71 -9.70 -12.35 -16.88
CA LEU A 71 -10.52 -13.56 -16.97
C LEU A 71 -12.02 -13.26 -16.85
N LEU A 72 -12.44 -12.44 -15.88
CA LEU A 72 -13.85 -12.07 -15.73
C LEU A 72 -14.36 -11.24 -16.90
N TYR A 73 -13.51 -10.36 -17.45
CA TYR A 73 -13.85 -9.55 -18.61
C TYR A 73 -13.97 -10.41 -19.88
N ALA A 74 -13.06 -11.37 -20.07
CA ALA A 74 -13.17 -12.39 -21.12
C ALA A 74 -14.43 -13.25 -20.98
N ALA A 75 -14.76 -13.69 -19.77
CA ALA A 75 -15.97 -14.45 -19.48
C ALA A 75 -17.24 -13.64 -19.76
N ALA A 76 -17.26 -12.36 -19.41
CA ALA A 76 -18.35 -11.44 -19.74
C ALA A 76 -18.51 -11.28 -21.25
N ALA A 77 -17.41 -11.11 -21.99
CA ALA A 77 -17.44 -11.04 -23.44
C ALA A 77 -17.99 -12.33 -24.06
N PHE A 78 -17.50 -13.49 -23.62
CA PHE A 78 -18.01 -14.80 -24.04
C PHE A 78 -19.51 -14.92 -23.78
N GLY A 79 -19.99 -14.54 -22.59
CA GLY A 79 -21.41 -14.57 -22.25
C GLY A 79 -22.26 -13.67 -23.15
N ILE A 80 -21.81 -12.45 -23.43
CA ILE A 80 -22.51 -11.54 -24.35
C ILE A 80 -22.54 -12.09 -25.78
N ILE A 81 -21.43 -12.64 -26.26
CA ILE A 81 -21.31 -13.23 -27.61
C ILE A 81 -22.24 -14.44 -27.72
N ALA A 82 -22.20 -15.35 -26.73
CA ALA A 82 -23.05 -16.55 -26.68
C ALA A 82 -24.55 -16.22 -26.70
N LEU A 83 -24.96 -15.07 -26.16
CA LEU A 83 -26.35 -14.61 -26.18
C LEU A 83 -26.76 -13.96 -27.51
N ARG A 84 -25.81 -13.51 -28.33
CA ARG A 84 -26.07 -12.70 -29.54
C ARG A 84 -25.76 -13.43 -30.85
N GLN A 85 -24.98 -14.50 -30.80
CA GLN A 85 -24.45 -15.20 -31.95
C GLN A 85 -24.85 -16.69 -31.92
N PRO A 86 -25.01 -17.33 -33.09
CA PRO A 86 -25.13 -18.78 -33.17
C PRO A 86 -23.93 -19.50 -32.54
N THR A 87 -24.18 -20.67 -31.95
CA THR A 87 -23.20 -21.43 -31.14
C THR A 87 -21.89 -21.72 -31.86
N GLU A 88 -21.94 -21.93 -33.17
CA GLU A 88 -20.80 -22.24 -34.04
C GLU A 88 -19.81 -21.07 -34.18
N PHE A 89 -20.26 -19.82 -33.97
CA PHE A 89 -19.42 -18.62 -34.08
C PHE A 89 -18.93 -18.11 -32.72
N VAL A 90 -19.45 -18.65 -31.61
CA VAL A 90 -19.13 -18.13 -30.27
C VAL A 90 -17.65 -18.25 -29.96
N TYR A 91 -17.04 -19.40 -30.26
CA TYR A 91 -15.63 -19.64 -29.97
C TYR A 91 -14.72 -18.73 -30.80
N SER A 92 -14.90 -18.69 -32.12
CA SER A 92 -14.09 -17.86 -33.02
C SER A 92 -14.24 -16.38 -32.70
N SER A 93 -15.47 -15.89 -32.48
CA SER A 93 -15.74 -14.49 -32.14
C SER A 93 -15.13 -14.09 -30.79
N THR A 94 -15.17 -14.99 -29.80
CA THR A 94 -14.54 -14.75 -28.50
C THR A 94 -13.03 -14.63 -28.63
N LEU A 95 -12.39 -15.52 -29.41
CA LEU A 95 -10.95 -15.44 -29.66
C LEU A 95 -10.57 -14.16 -30.42
N SER A 96 -11.38 -13.75 -31.41
CA SER A 96 -11.19 -12.48 -32.12
C SER A 96 -11.29 -11.29 -31.16
N PHE A 97 -12.23 -11.32 -30.21
CA PHE A 97 -12.35 -10.29 -29.18
C PHE A 97 -11.10 -10.25 -28.27
N LEU A 98 -10.59 -11.41 -27.83
CA LEU A 98 -9.37 -11.50 -27.03
C LEU A 98 -8.13 -10.97 -27.77
N ALA A 99 -8.12 -10.97 -29.10
CA ALA A 99 -7.07 -10.36 -29.91
C ALA A 99 -7.25 -8.85 -30.12
N THR A 100 -8.39 -8.27 -29.71
CA THR A 100 -8.72 -6.87 -29.95
C THR A 100 -8.00 -5.94 -28.95
N PRO A 101 -7.55 -4.74 -29.37
CA PRO A 101 -6.92 -3.77 -28.48
C PRO A 101 -7.79 -3.41 -27.27
N ILE A 102 -9.12 -3.38 -27.42
CA ILE A 102 -10.05 -3.10 -26.32
C ILE A 102 -9.88 -4.05 -25.13
N PHE A 103 -9.62 -5.34 -25.37
CA PHE A 103 -9.41 -6.31 -24.31
C PHE A 103 -8.09 -6.05 -23.58
N TRP A 104 -7.00 -5.91 -24.34
CA TRP A 104 -5.65 -5.76 -23.80
C TRP A 104 -5.43 -4.41 -23.11
N LEU A 105 -5.81 -3.30 -23.75
CA LEU A 105 -5.63 -1.96 -23.16
C LEU A 105 -6.43 -1.81 -21.88
N THR A 106 -7.70 -2.24 -21.88
CA THR A 106 -8.55 -2.13 -20.68
C THR A 106 -7.96 -2.96 -19.53
N SER A 107 -7.59 -4.22 -19.81
CA SER A 107 -7.04 -5.12 -18.79
C SER A 107 -5.66 -4.67 -18.29
N ALA A 108 -4.79 -4.21 -19.19
CA ALA A 108 -3.46 -3.73 -18.84
C ALA A 108 -3.52 -2.43 -18.04
N LEU A 109 -4.35 -1.47 -18.45
CA LEU A 109 -4.55 -0.22 -17.69
C LEU A 109 -5.15 -0.49 -16.32
N PHE A 110 -6.18 -1.34 -16.21
CA PHE A 110 -6.70 -1.75 -14.92
C PHE A 110 -5.60 -2.35 -14.03
N THR A 111 -4.80 -3.27 -14.58
CA THR A 111 -3.71 -3.92 -13.85
C THR A 111 -2.67 -2.91 -13.36
N GLY A 112 -2.26 -1.98 -14.22
CA GLY A 112 -1.31 -0.92 -13.88
C GLY A 112 -1.85 0.04 -12.81
N LEU A 113 -3.11 0.47 -12.94
CA LEU A 113 -3.79 1.32 -11.97
C LEU A 113 -3.97 0.63 -10.63
N PHE A 114 -4.30 -0.67 -10.65
CA PHE A 114 -4.48 -1.44 -9.43
C PHE A 114 -3.13 -1.72 -8.75
N ALA A 115 -2.07 -1.95 -9.53
CA ALA A 115 -0.71 -2.03 -9.01
C ALA A 115 -0.27 -0.71 -8.36
N LEU A 116 -0.57 0.41 -9.01
CA LEU A 116 -0.31 1.74 -8.45
C LEU A 116 -1.08 1.95 -7.15
N LEU A 117 -2.37 1.59 -7.10
CA LEU A 117 -3.16 1.66 -5.87
C LEU A 117 -2.56 0.75 -4.78
N ALA A 118 -2.22 -0.49 -5.09
CA ALA A 118 -1.68 -1.43 -4.11
C ALA A 118 -0.34 -0.95 -3.52
N ILE A 119 0.53 -0.36 -4.34
CA ILE A 119 1.80 0.22 -3.92
C ILE A 119 1.57 1.51 -3.09
N LEU A 120 0.62 2.35 -3.49
CA LEU A 120 0.31 3.60 -2.79
C LEU A 120 -0.32 3.33 -1.42
N VAL A 121 -1.21 2.33 -1.34
CA VAL A 121 -1.97 2.05 -0.13
C VAL A 121 -1.07 1.42 0.94
N ASN A 122 -0.14 0.52 0.63
CA ASN A 122 0.91 -0.18 1.44
C ASN A 122 0.61 -0.57 2.92
N ARG A 123 -0.12 0.23 3.71
CA ARG A 123 -0.70 -0.03 5.04
C ARG A 123 -2.06 0.65 5.30
N GLY A 124 -2.77 1.09 4.26
CA GLY A 124 -4.02 1.82 4.44
C GLY A 124 -5.12 0.94 5.04
N PRO A 125 -6.06 1.54 5.81
CA PRO A 125 -7.25 0.83 6.28
C PRO A 125 -8.08 0.32 5.10
N TRP A 126 -8.97 -0.63 5.36
CA TRP A 126 -9.91 -1.17 4.36
C TRP A 126 -10.60 -0.08 3.52
N ILE A 127 -10.95 1.04 4.15
CA ILE A 127 -11.62 2.19 3.51
C ILE A 127 -10.78 2.77 2.36
N SER A 128 -9.44 2.76 2.44
CA SER A 128 -8.58 3.21 1.34
C SER A 128 -8.74 2.35 0.08
N PHE A 129 -8.98 1.04 0.25
CA PHE A 129 -9.29 0.16 -0.87
C PHE A 129 -10.70 0.41 -1.42
N VAL A 130 -11.68 0.71 -0.56
CA VAL A 130 -13.04 1.06 -1.00
C VAL A 130 -13.03 2.36 -1.80
N ALA A 131 -12.42 3.43 -1.28
CA ALA A 131 -12.33 4.71 -1.98
C ALA A 131 -11.50 4.59 -3.27
N GLY A 132 -10.37 3.87 -3.21
CA GLY A 132 -9.55 3.59 -4.39
C GLY A 132 -10.31 2.81 -5.46
N SER A 133 -11.16 1.85 -5.08
CA SER A 133 -11.94 1.04 -6.03
C SER A 133 -12.90 1.87 -6.87
N PHE A 134 -13.45 2.95 -6.32
CA PHE A 134 -14.34 3.84 -7.07
C PHE A 134 -13.56 4.59 -8.15
N VAL A 135 -12.40 5.14 -7.79
CA VAL A 135 -11.49 5.80 -8.74
C VAL A 135 -11.04 4.80 -9.81
N LEU A 136 -10.69 3.58 -9.42
CA LEU A 136 -10.34 2.50 -10.35
C LEU A 136 -11.47 2.16 -11.32
N GLY A 137 -12.70 2.05 -10.84
CA GLY A 137 -13.87 1.84 -11.70
C GLY A 137 -13.99 2.93 -12.77
N VAL A 138 -13.92 4.20 -12.36
CA VAL A 138 -13.99 5.35 -13.29
C VAL A 138 -12.84 5.34 -14.29
N LEU A 139 -11.60 5.13 -13.83
CA LEU A 139 -10.43 5.10 -14.72
C LEU A 139 -10.46 3.90 -15.67
N THR A 140 -11.02 2.77 -15.24
CA THR A 140 -11.18 1.57 -16.07
C THR A 140 -12.24 1.78 -17.14
N TYR A 141 -13.31 2.51 -16.83
CA TYR A 141 -14.27 2.95 -17.84
C TYR A 141 -13.62 3.88 -18.87
N ALA A 142 -12.85 4.87 -18.42
CA ALA A 142 -12.10 5.74 -19.32
C ALA A 142 -11.12 4.96 -20.20
N ALA A 143 -10.46 3.94 -19.65
CA ALA A 143 -9.60 3.02 -20.40
C ALA A 143 -10.38 2.24 -21.47
N ALA A 144 -11.56 1.70 -21.12
CA ALA A 144 -12.41 0.97 -22.07
C ALA A 144 -12.93 1.88 -23.20
N LEU A 145 -13.35 3.11 -22.88
CA LEU A 145 -13.74 4.11 -23.87
C LEU A 145 -12.57 4.45 -24.81
N GLY A 146 -11.41 4.77 -24.25
CA GLY A 146 -10.20 5.10 -25.01
C GLY A 146 -9.76 3.96 -25.92
N ALA A 147 -9.82 2.73 -25.41
CA ALA A 147 -9.48 1.55 -26.21
C ALA A 147 -10.51 1.26 -27.30
N GLY A 148 -11.79 1.56 -27.08
CA GLY A 148 -12.83 1.53 -28.10
C GLY A 148 -12.56 2.55 -29.22
N LEU A 149 -12.22 3.79 -28.86
CA LEU A 149 -11.83 4.85 -29.81
C LEU A 149 -10.59 4.47 -30.64
N ILE A 150 -9.60 3.85 -30.01
CA ILE A 150 -8.41 3.35 -30.71
C ILE A 150 -8.78 2.23 -31.70
N SER A 151 -9.70 1.35 -31.31
CA SER A 151 -10.13 0.21 -32.14
C SER A 151 -10.80 0.67 -33.45
N ILE A 152 -11.54 1.77 -33.41
CA ILE A 152 -12.19 2.36 -34.60
C ILE A 152 -11.30 3.36 -35.35
N HIS A 153 -10.02 3.48 -34.99
CA HIS A 153 -9.10 4.47 -35.58
C HIS A 153 -9.66 5.91 -35.48
N ALA A 154 -10.13 6.31 -34.31
CA ALA A 154 -10.84 7.58 -34.13
C ALA A 154 -10.05 8.84 -34.57
N TRP A 155 -8.72 8.74 -34.71
CA TRP A 155 -7.88 9.82 -35.25
C TRP A 155 -8.10 10.08 -36.75
N ALA A 156 -8.71 9.15 -37.49
CA ALA A 156 -9.09 9.32 -38.88
C ALA A 156 -10.50 9.93 -39.06
N LEU A 157 -11.28 10.03 -37.97
CA LEU A 157 -12.64 10.55 -37.99
C LEU A 157 -12.67 12.05 -37.65
N THR A 158 -13.73 12.72 -38.11
CA THR A 158 -14.01 14.09 -37.65
C THR A 158 -14.44 14.09 -36.17
N PHE A 159 -14.26 15.21 -35.45
CA PHE A 159 -14.63 15.29 -34.04
C PHE A 159 -16.12 14.99 -33.78
N VAL A 160 -17.00 15.45 -34.69
CA VAL A 160 -18.45 15.21 -34.57
C VAL A 160 -18.77 13.73 -34.72
N GLU A 161 -18.19 13.07 -35.72
CA GLU A 161 -18.38 11.65 -36.01
C GLU A 161 -17.78 10.73 -34.93
N ALA A 162 -16.60 11.08 -34.42
CA ALA A 162 -16.00 10.38 -33.29
C ALA A 162 -16.89 10.49 -32.04
N ARG A 163 -17.46 11.67 -31.78
CA ARG A 163 -18.37 11.89 -30.65
C ARG A 163 -19.68 11.12 -30.81
N THR A 164 -20.34 11.15 -31.98
CA THR A 164 -21.58 10.39 -32.19
C THR A 164 -21.32 8.89 -32.07
N THR A 165 -20.26 8.38 -32.71
CA THR A 165 -19.88 6.98 -32.62
C THR A 165 -19.57 6.55 -31.18
N LEU A 166 -18.89 7.41 -30.42
CA LEU A 166 -18.60 7.16 -29.01
C LEU A 166 -19.89 6.99 -28.20
N TRP A 167 -20.84 7.91 -28.32
CA TRP A 167 -22.07 7.87 -27.52
C TRP A 167 -23.04 6.78 -27.98
N ASP A 168 -23.20 6.58 -29.28
CA ASP A 168 -24.22 5.69 -29.83
C ASP A 168 -23.78 4.22 -29.78
N ASN A 169 -22.49 3.94 -29.98
CA ASN A 169 -22.00 2.57 -30.19
C ASN A 169 -21.04 2.05 -29.11
N ILE A 170 -20.27 2.94 -28.45
CA ILE A 170 -19.19 2.51 -27.55
C ILE A 170 -19.58 2.68 -26.08
N ALA A 171 -20.00 3.89 -25.68
CA ALA A 171 -20.18 4.28 -24.28
C ALA A 171 -21.17 3.38 -23.53
N PHE A 172 -22.25 3.00 -24.20
CA PHE A 172 -23.30 2.13 -23.64
C PHE A 172 -23.22 0.69 -24.14
N SER A 173 -22.11 0.30 -24.78
CA SER A 173 -21.88 -1.10 -25.09
C SER A 173 -21.86 -1.92 -23.79
N PRO A 174 -22.61 -3.04 -23.68
CA PRO A 174 -22.67 -3.83 -22.45
C PRO A 174 -21.29 -4.23 -21.94
N LEU A 175 -20.37 -4.49 -22.88
CA LEU A 175 -19.01 -4.91 -22.58
C LEU A 175 -18.21 -3.75 -21.94
N VAL A 176 -18.36 -2.53 -22.46
CA VAL A 176 -17.72 -1.32 -21.91
C VAL A 176 -18.28 -0.98 -20.53
N LEU A 177 -19.57 -1.21 -20.29
CA LEU A 177 -20.21 -0.98 -18.99
C LEU A 177 -19.82 -2.01 -17.92
N ILE A 178 -19.46 -3.23 -18.30
CA ILE A 178 -18.98 -4.25 -17.35
C ILE A 178 -17.58 -3.90 -16.82
N ALA A 179 -16.75 -3.24 -17.61
CA ALA A 179 -15.38 -2.88 -17.22
C ALA A 179 -15.30 -2.03 -15.91
N PRO A 180 -16.02 -0.92 -15.73
CA PRO A 180 -16.03 -0.18 -14.46
C PRO A 180 -16.57 -0.99 -13.28
N ILE A 181 -17.56 -1.85 -13.53
CA ILE A 181 -18.18 -2.67 -12.48
C ILE A 181 -17.12 -3.64 -11.94
N LEU A 182 -16.45 -4.39 -12.84
CA LEU A 182 -15.36 -5.27 -12.46
C LEU A 182 -14.20 -4.50 -11.80
N GLY A 183 -13.87 -3.33 -12.35
CA GLY A 183 -12.83 -2.45 -11.83
C GLY A 183 -13.10 -1.95 -10.42
N ARG A 184 -14.39 -1.86 -10.02
CA ARG A 184 -14.81 -1.52 -8.66
C ARG A 184 -14.87 -2.74 -7.75
N GLU A 185 -15.49 -3.83 -8.20
CA GLU A 185 -15.75 -4.99 -7.35
C GLU A 185 -14.45 -5.71 -6.99
N ILE A 186 -13.52 -5.92 -7.93
CA ILE A 186 -12.30 -6.70 -7.69
C ILE A 186 -11.43 -6.09 -6.56
N PRO A 187 -11.08 -4.78 -6.58
CA PRO A 187 -10.35 -4.17 -5.47
C PRO A 187 -11.12 -4.17 -4.15
N LEU A 188 -12.46 -4.10 -4.19
CA LEU A 188 -13.33 -4.15 -3.01
C LEU A 188 -13.23 -5.52 -2.32
N TRP A 189 -13.42 -6.62 -3.07
CA TRP A 189 -13.34 -7.98 -2.55
C TRP A 189 -11.93 -8.33 -2.04
N LEU A 190 -10.89 -7.96 -2.81
CA LEU A 190 -9.50 -8.16 -2.39
C LEU A 190 -9.15 -7.35 -1.15
N GLY A 191 -9.63 -6.10 -1.05
CA GLY A 191 -9.45 -5.24 0.11
C GLY A 191 -10.09 -5.81 1.39
N VAL A 192 -11.28 -6.42 1.27
CA VAL A 192 -11.95 -7.10 2.40
C VAL A 192 -11.13 -8.31 2.88
N TRP A 193 -10.62 -9.14 1.96
CA TRP A 193 -9.85 -10.34 2.31
C TRP A 193 -8.53 -10.00 3.03
N ILE A 194 -7.80 -9.01 2.54
CA ILE A 194 -6.53 -8.56 3.14
C ILE A 194 -6.75 -8.01 4.56
N SER A 195 -7.82 -7.21 4.75
CA SER A 195 -8.11 -6.58 6.04
C SER A 195 -8.52 -7.58 7.13
N ARG A 196 -9.17 -8.68 6.76
CA ARG A 196 -9.54 -9.77 7.69
C ARG A 196 -8.33 -10.52 8.23
N ARG A 197 -7.27 -10.68 7.44
CA ARG A 197 -6.05 -11.40 7.85
C ARG A 197 -5.20 -10.61 8.84
N GLY A 198 -5.23 -9.28 8.76
CA GLY A 198 -4.47 -8.39 9.65
C GLY A 198 -4.97 -8.37 11.11
N LYS A 199 -6.29 -8.50 11.34
CA LYS A 199 -6.86 -8.47 12.70
C LYS A 199 -6.43 -9.66 13.56
N ARG A 200 -6.41 -10.87 12.98
CA ARG A 200 -6.02 -12.10 13.69
C ARG A 200 -4.58 -12.09 14.20
N LEU A 201 -3.66 -11.45 13.46
CA LEU A 201 -2.27 -11.30 13.88
C LEU A 201 -2.10 -10.27 15.00
N ARG A 202 -2.95 -9.22 15.00
CA ARG A 202 -2.93 -8.18 16.03
C ARG A 202 -3.50 -8.67 17.35
N GLU A 203 -4.58 -9.45 17.28
CA GLU A 203 -5.24 -10.09 18.43
C GLU A 203 -4.31 -11.12 19.10
N GLY A 204 -3.63 -11.97 18.32
CA GLY A 204 -2.64 -12.90 18.84
C GLY A 204 -1.46 -12.19 19.52
N ALA A 205 -0.91 -11.14 18.90
CA ALA A 205 0.21 -10.38 19.46
C ALA A 205 -0.16 -9.67 20.77
N THR A 206 -1.38 -9.13 20.89
CA THR A 206 -1.87 -8.54 22.14
C THR A 206 -2.03 -9.59 23.25
N LEU A 207 -2.52 -10.78 22.93
CA LEU A 207 -2.69 -11.86 23.92
C LEU A 207 -1.33 -12.37 24.44
N THR A 208 -0.34 -12.52 23.56
CA THR A 208 1.02 -12.89 23.97
C THR A 208 1.65 -11.80 24.83
N ALA A 209 1.50 -10.52 24.46
CA ALA A 209 2.01 -9.41 25.25
C ALA A 209 1.37 -9.32 26.65
N THR A 210 0.05 -9.53 26.76
CA THR A 210 -0.66 -9.57 28.05
C THR A 210 -0.24 -10.79 28.89
N ALA A 211 -0.04 -11.95 28.27
CA ALA A 211 0.43 -13.15 28.97
C ALA A 211 1.86 -12.97 29.52
N THR A 212 2.77 -12.39 28.74
CA THR A 212 4.13 -12.09 29.20
C THR A 212 4.13 -11.06 30.33
N ALA A 213 3.35 -9.98 30.22
CA ALA A 213 3.26 -8.97 31.28
C ALA A 213 2.72 -9.54 32.61
N THR A 214 1.74 -10.46 32.53
CA THR A 214 1.18 -11.13 33.71
C THR A 214 2.17 -12.10 34.34
N ALA A 215 2.94 -12.84 33.53
CA ALA A 215 3.98 -13.74 34.03
C ALA A 215 5.13 -12.99 34.73
N THR A 216 5.55 -11.84 34.19
CA THR A 216 6.58 -11.00 34.81
C THR A 216 6.11 -10.43 36.15
N ALA A 217 4.86 -9.95 36.24
CA ALA A 217 4.31 -9.41 37.49
C ALA A 217 4.24 -10.45 38.62
N THR A 218 3.85 -11.70 38.31
CA THR A 218 3.78 -12.79 39.29
C THR A 218 5.18 -13.22 39.76
N ALA A 219 6.18 -13.20 38.88
CA ALA A 219 7.57 -13.51 39.24
C ALA A 219 8.18 -12.44 40.18
N THR A 220 7.88 -11.16 39.95
CA THR A 220 8.35 -10.07 40.82
C THR A 220 7.66 -10.09 42.20
N ALA A 221 6.37 -10.45 42.25
CA ALA A 221 5.63 -10.62 43.50
C ALA A 221 6.11 -11.84 44.32
N GLY A 222 6.47 -12.94 43.65
CA GLY A 222 7.05 -14.12 44.30
C GLY A 222 8.44 -13.86 44.88
N ALA A 223 9.27 -13.07 44.20
CA ALA A 223 10.61 -12.71 44.67
C ALA A 223 10.61 -11.80 45.91
N SER A 224 9.59 -10.95 46.07
CA SER A 224 9.45 -10.06 47.23
C SER A 224 8.88 -10.76 48.47
N ALA A 225 8.25 -11.93 48.32
CA ALA A 225 7.74 -12.75 49.43
C ALA A 225 8.80 -13.68 50.06
N VAL A 226 9.98 -13.83 49.45
CA VAL A 226 11.04 -14.77 49.88
C VAL A 226 12.15 -14.10 50.68
N LEU A 227 12.15 -12.77 50.86
CA LEU A 227 13.14 -12.11 51.71
C LEU A 227 12.97 -12.56 53.19
N PRO A 228 13.96 -13.25 53.79
CA PRO A 228 13.84 -13.71 55.16
C PRO A 228 13.81 -12.52 56.14
N PRO A 229 13.08 -12.64 57.27
CA PRO A 229 13.04 -11.63 58.32
C PRO A 229 14.35 -11.66 59.13
N ALA A 230 15.44 -11.22 58.52
CA ALA A 230 16.71 -11.02 59.21
C ALA A 230 17.31 -9.72 58.69
N LEU A 231 17.05 -8.63 59.44
CA LEU A 231 17.82 -7.37 59.54
C LEU A 231 16.89 -6.24 60.05
N LEU A 232 16.23 -6.49 61.19
CA LEU A 232 15.65 -5.44 62.03
C LEU A 232 16.00 -5.78 63.50
N GLN A 233 17.28 -5.68 63.84
CA GLN A 233 17.76 -5.38 65.20
C GLN A 233 19.02 -4.52 65.09
#